data_AF-A5GC98-F1
#
_entry.id   AF-A5GC98-F1
#
_cell.length_a   1.000
_cell.length_b   1.000
_cell.length_c   1.000
_cell.angle_alpha   90.00
_cell.angle_beta   90.00
_cell.angle_gamma   90.00
#
_symmetry.space_group_name_H-M   'P 1'
#
loop_
_entity.id
_entity.type
_entity.pdbx_description
1 polymer ?
#
loop_
_entity_poly.entity_id
_entity_poly.type
_entity_poly.pdbx_seq_one_letter_code
_entity_poly.pdbx_strand_id
1 'polypeptide(L)' 'MKTLLNFFVVTLLNAAFLYPLWFSGVGKPISWLVEISMLSGGIFCFYLLVKYRKQL' A
#
# COMPACT_ATOMS: atom_id res chain seq x y z
N MET A 1 -0.63 -12.94 13.94
CA MET A 1 -0.20 -12.56 12.57
C MET A 1 -1.14 -11.58 11.86
N LYS A 2 -2.46 -11.56 12.16
CA LYS A 2 -3.41 -10.59 11.58
C LYS A 2 -2.98 -9.14 11.72
N THR A 3 -2.44 -8.75 12.87
CA THR A 3 -2.03 -7.36 13.16
C THR A 3 -0.90 -6.88 12.26
N LEU A 4 0.13 -7.72 12.03
CA LEU A 4 1.25 -7.39 11.15
C LEU A 4 0.78 -7.21 9.70
N LEU A 5 -0.07 -8.10 9.19
CA LEU A 5 -0.66 -7.92 7.86
C LEU A 5 -1.52 -6.66 7.80
N ASN A 6 -2.27 -6.33 8.86
CA ASN A 6 -3.09 -5.13 8.91
C ASN A 6 -2.23 -3.86 8.87
N PHE A 7 -1.13 -3.82 9.63
CA PHE A 7 -0.16 -2.73 9.56
C PHE A 7 0.45 -2.63 8.16
N PHE A 8 0.83 -3.75 7.55
CA PHE A 8 1.39 -3.74 6.20
C PHE A 8 0.42 -3.19 5.16
N VAL A 9 -0.84 -3.64 5.19
CA VAL A 9 -1.92 -3.13 4.32
C VAL A 9 -2.09 -1.63 4.51
N VAL A 10 -2.31 -1.18 5.74
CA VAL A 10 -2.54 0.24 6.03
C VAL A 10 -1.33 1.07 5.61
N THR A 11 -0.11 0.60 5.87
CA THR A 11 1.11 1.34 5.53
C THR A 11 1.32 1.43 4.02
N LEU A 12 1.14 0.34 3.26
CA LEU A 12 1.30 0.37 1.80
C LEU A 12 0.20 1.19 1.10
N LEU A 13 -1.06 1.05 1.52
CA LEU A 13 -2.15 1.83 0.95
C LEU A 13 -2.00 3.32 1.27
N ASN A 14 -1.61 3.65 2.49
CA ASN A 14 -1.40 5.05 2.88
C ASN A 14 -0.16 5.63 2.17
N ALA A 15 0.93 4.86 2.04
CA ALA A 15 2.09 5.26 1.26
C ALA A 15 1.76 5.47 -0.23
N ALA A 16 0.93 4.63 -0.84
CA ALA A 16 0.48 4.79 -2.22
C ALA A 16 -0.30 6.11 -2.43
N PHE A 17 -1.06 6.57 -1.42
CA PHE A 17 -1.75 7.85 -1.46
C PHE A 17 -0.85 9.04 -1.14
N LEU A 18 0.03 8.91 -0.13
CA LEU A 18 0.92 9.99 0.29
C LEU A 18 2.06 10.25 -0.69
N TYR A 19 2.51 9.24 -1.43
CA TYR A 19 3.60 9.37 -2.41
C TYR A 19 3.29 10.41 -3.52
N PRO A 20 2.19 10.31 -4.29
CA PRO A 20 1.88 11.32 -5.30
C PRO A 20 1.59 12.69 -4.68
N LEU A 21 0.97 12.74 -3.50
CA LEU A 21 0.68 13.99 -2.77
C LEU A 21 1.97 14.73 -2.34
N TRP A 22 2.94 13.99 -1.83
CA TRP A 22 4.25 14.54 -1.43
C TRP A 22 5.02 15.06 -2.64
N PHE A 23 5.09 14.27 -3.72
CA PHE A 23 5.79 14.68 -4.94
C PHE A 23 5.09 15.80 -5.69
N SER A 24 3.75 15.86 -5.63
CA SER A 24 2.95 16.98 -6.13
C SER A 24 3.30 18.29 -5.41
N GLY A 25 3.50 18.25 -4.09
CA GLY A 25 3.93 19.43 -3.30
C GLY A 25 5.39 19.83 -3.51
N VAL A 26 6.26 18.89 -3.91
CA VAL A 26 7.71 19.11 -4.07
C VAL A 26 8.11 19.44 -5.52
N GLY A 27 7.16 19.42 -6.47
CA GLY A 27 7.41 19.76 -7.88
C GLY A 27 8.36 18.80 -8.59
N LYS A 28 8.53 17.58 -8.07
CA LYS A 28 9.42 16.55 -8.63
C LYS A 28 8.63 15.55 -9.47
N PRO A 29 9.26 14.93 -10.49
CA PRO A 29 8.60 13.93 -11.31
C PRO A 29 8.19 12.72 -10.44
N ILE A 30 6.92 12.32 -10.58
CA ILE A 30 6.36 11.15 -9.91
C ILE A 30 6.82 9.90 -10.63
N SER A 31 7.49 8.99 -9.91
CA SER A 31 7.79 7.65 -10.43
C SER A 31 6.54 6.78 -10.33
N TRP A 32 5.73 6.80 -11.39
CA TRP A 32 4.51 5.98 -11.52
C TRP A 32 4.73 4.49 -11.26
N LEU A 33 5.92 3.95 -11.55
CA LEU A 33 6.27 2.55 -11.30
C LEU A 33 6.29 2.24 -9.78
N VAL A 34 6.78 3.19 -8.96
CA VAL A 34 6.79 3.06 -7.49
C VAL A 34 5.36 3.13 -6.95
N GLU A 35 4.55 4.06 -7.45
CA GLU A 35 3.15 4.19 -7.06
C GLU A 35 2.35 2.92 -7.38
N ILE A 36 2.46 2.40 -8.61
CA ILE A 36 1.77 1.17 -9.05
C ILE A 36 2.23 -0.04 -8.24
N SER A 37 3.53 -0.16 -7.93
CA SER A 37 4.06 -1.26 -7.11
C SER A 37 3.59 -1.19 -5.65
N MET A 38 3.50 0.00 -5.06
CA MET A 38 2.93 0.20 -3.73
C MET A 38 1.43 -0.11 -3.69
N LEU A 39 0.69 0.34 -4.70
CA LEU A 39 -0.76 0.14 -4.80
C LEU A 39 -1.08 -1.35 -4.99
N SER A 40 -0.39 -2.03 -5.91
CA SER A 40 -0.54 -3.47 -6.13
C SER A 40 -0.10 -4.30 -4.92
N GLY A 41 0.99 -3.92 -4.23
CA GLY A 41 1.41 -4.56 -2.99
C GLY A 41 0.39 -4.43 -1.84
N GLY A 42 -0.22 -3.25 -1.71
CA GLY A 42 -1.27 -2.98 -0.73
C GLY A 42 -2.54 -3.80 -0.99
N ILE A 43 -2.99 -3.85 -2.25
CA ILE A 43 -4.13 -4.68 -2.68
C ILE A 43 -3.83 -6.17 -2.44
N PHE A 44 -2.62 -6.64 -2.76
CA PHE A 44 -2.23 -8.02 -2.54
C PHE A 44 -2.26 -8.40 -1.05
N CYS A 45 -1.71 -7.55 -0.17
CA CYS A 45 -1.80 -7.76 1.27
C CYS A 45 -3.25 -7.74 1.77
N PHE A 46 -4.10 -6.86 1.22
CA PHE A 46 -5.52 -6.80 1.57
C PHE A 46 -6.26 -8.08 1.15
N TYR A 47 -5.97 -8.58 -0.06
CA TYR A 47 -6.50 -9.85 -0.56
C TYR A 47 -6.10 -11.02 0.33
N LEU A 48 -4.83 -11.10 0.75
CA LEU A 48 -4.37 -12.12 1.69
C LEU A 48 -5.10 -12.01 3.04
N LEU A 49 -5.34 -10.80 3.54
CA LEU A 49 -6.08 -10.57 4.78
C LEU A 49 -7.53 -11.05 4.69
N VAL A 50 -8.20 -10.80 3.56
CA VAL A 50 -9.58 -11.26 3.32
C VAL A 50 -9.63 -12.77 3.13
N LYS A 51 -8.71 -13.34 2.34
CA LYS A 51 -8.66 -14.77 2.02
C LYS A 51 -8.30 -15.63 3.23
N TYR A 52 -7.28 -15.24 3.99
CA TYR A 52 -6.81 -15.98 5.17
C TYR A 52 -7.47 -15.52 6.48
N ARG A 53 -8.50 -14.67 6.41
CA ARG A 53 -9.21 -14.12 7.58
C ARG A 53 -9.70 -15.20 8.56
N LYS A 54 -10.10 -16.36 8.04
CA LYS A 54 -10.64 -17.51 8.78
C LYS A 54 -9.59 -18.54 9.21
N GLN A 55 -8.37 -18.47 8.65
CA GLN A 55 -7.28 -19.43 8.93
C GLN A 55 -6.14 -18.84 9.79
N LEU A 56 -6.01 -17.51 9.82
CA LEU A 56 -5.11 -16.78 10.72
C LEU A 56 -5.75 -16.55 12.10
#